data_AF-A0A4R8DZC7-F1
#
_entry.id   AF-A0A4R8DZC7-F1
#
_cell.length_a   1.000
_cell.length_b   1.000
_cell.length_c   1.000
_cell.angle_alpha   90.00
_cell.angle_beta   90.00
_cell.angle_gamma   90.00
#
_symmetry.space_group_name_H-M   'P 1'
#
loop_
_entity.id
_entity.type
_entity.pdbx_description
1 polymer ?
#
loop_
_entity_poly.entity_id
_entity_poly.type
_entity_poly.pdbx_seq_one_letter_code
_entity_poly.pdbx_strand_id
1 'polypeptide(L)'
;MTDLRELLLATAAEGSEAVDLAEDLVAERIRHRRIRNRRLAVAGTALGAAAVIAGTAWIVRPGDGQPPAASGPAPRIVRSDLDNPSGMEALFRTTLTVDANGCVQAGLDRPAVTLVWPRGYTVRGDAKSFEILDPANNVVARSGVPLDIGGGGADSFKDTWTGRDCRNGRAVWMVGHIGPTR
;
A
#
# COMPACT_ATOMS: atom_id res chain seq x y z
N MET A 1 20.12 -56.89 -13.72
CA MET A 1 20.77 -55.72 -13.13
C MET A 1 20.48 -54.55 -14.05
N THR A 2 19.39 -53.84 -13.76
CA THR A 2 18.94 -52.69 -14.55
C THR A 2 19.83 -51.51 -14.22
N ASP A 3 20.49 -50.96 -15.24
CA ASP A 3 21.53 -49.95 -15.11
C ASP A 3 20.90 -48.61 -14.72
N LEU A 4 21.36 -48.03 -13.61
CA LEU A 4 20.89 -46.76 -13.02
C LEU A 4 20.92 -45.60 -14.04
N ARG A 5 21.73 -45.75 -15.08
CA ARG A 5 21.87 -44.80 -16.17
C ARG A 5 20.66 -44.76 -17.12
N GLU A 6 19.98 -45.89 -17.33
CA GLU A 6 18.74 -45.90 -18.14
C GLU A 6 17.57 -45.25 -17.39
N LEU A 7 17.48 -45.44 -16.07
CA LEU A 7 16.47 -44.78 -15.24
C LEU A 7 16.63 -43.25 -15.22
N LEU A 8 17.87 -42.75 -15.24
CA LEU A 8 18.14 -41.30 -15.28
C LEU A 8 17.88 -40.69 -16.66
N LEU A 9 18.09 -41.45 -17.74
CA LEU A 9 17.76 -40.99 -19.09
C LEU A 9 16.24 -40.99 -19.35
N ALA A 10 15.50 -41.97 -18.82
CA ALA A 10 14.05 -42.01 -18.93
C ALA A 10 13.36 -40.85 -18.16
N THR A 11 13.83 -40.55 -16.95
CA THR A 11 13.26 -39.47 -16.12
C THR A 11 13.57 -38.07 -16.66
N ALA A 12 14.67 -37.89 -17.37
CA ALA A 12 14.99 -36.61 -18.02
C ALA A 12 14.14 -36.33 -19.26
N ALA A 13 13.72 -37.37 -20.00
CA ALA A 13 12.86 -37.21 -21.17
C ALA A 13 11.40 -36.90 -20.79
N GLU A 14 10.86 -37.58 -19.78
CA GLU A 14 9.48 -37.37 -19.31
C GLU A 14 9.25 -35.99 -18.69
N GLY A 15 10.28 -35.42 -18.05
CA GLY A 15 10.21 -34.08 -17.48
C GLY A 15 10.13 -32.96 -18.51
N SER A 16 10.73 -33.13 -19.69
CA SER A 16 10.76 -32.09 -20.73
C SER A 16 9.46 -32.04 -21.54
N GLU A 17 8.86 -33.20 -21.83
CA GLU A 17 7.61 -33.29 -22.59
C GLU A 17 6.39 -32.78 -21.79
N ALA A 18 6.38 -32.98 -20.47
CA ALA A 18 5.35 -32.46 -19.58
C ALA A 18 5.41 -30.92 -19.41
N VAL A 19 6.60 -30.33 -19.53
CA VAL A 19 6.79 -28.88 -19.42
C VAL A 19 6.33 -28.18 -20.72
N ASP A 20 6.65 -28.74 -21.89
CA ASP A 20 6.19 -28.20 -23.19
C ASP A 20 4.65 -28.24 -23.30
N LEU A 21 4.01 -29.36 -22.91
CA LEU A 21 2.55 -29.49 -22.91
C LEU A 21 1.86 -28.53 -21.92
N ALA A 22 2.52 -28.17 -20.82
CA ALA A 22 1.99 -27.23 -19.84
C ALA A 22 2.09 -25.77 -20.33
N GLU A 23 3.16 -25.41 -21.06
CA GLU A 23 3.33 -24.06 -21.60
C GLU A 23 2.31 -23.74 -22.71
N ASP A 24 2.03 -24.69 -23.61
CA ASP A 24 1.05 -24.50 -24.68
C ASP A 24 -0.38 -24.30 -24.14
N LEU A 25 -0.77 -25.02 -23.08
CA LEU A 25 -2.08 -24.87 -22.43
C LEU A 25 -2.22 -23.53 -21.67
N VAL A 26 -1.12 -23.00 -21.12
CA VAL A 26 -1.11 -21.69 -20.47
C VAL A 26 -1.16 -20.57 -21.51
N ALA A 27 -0.43 -20.70 -22.62
CA ALA A 27 -0.44 -19.73 -23.71
C ALA A 27 -1.83 -19.61 -24.37
N GLU A 28 -2.54 -20.73 -24.55
CA GLU A 28 -3.88 -20.74 -25.13
C GLU A 28 -4.94 -20.13 -24.18
N ARG A 29 -4.80 -20.34 -22.86
CA ARG A 29 -5.66 -19.73 -21.83
C ARG A 29 -5.48 -18.22 -21.72
N ILE A 30 -4.26 -17.71 -21.91
CA ILE A 30 -3.97 -16.26 -21.90
C ILE A 30 -4.54 -15.59 -23.16
N ARG A 31 -4.46 -16.25 -24.32
CA ARG A 31 -4.97 -15.71 -25.58
C ARG A 31 -6.50 -15.63 -25.61
N HIS A 32 -7.20 -16.61 -25.02
CA HIS A 32 -8.67 -16.63 -24.98
C HIS A 32 -9.30 -15.51 -24.13
N ARG A 33 -8.61 -14.99 -23.11
CA ARG A 33 -9.15 -13.91 -22.26
C ARG A 33 -9.13 -12.53 -22.92
N ARG A 34 -8.27 -12.28 -23.92
CA ARG A 34 -8.12 -10.94 -24.52
C ARG A 34 -9.23 -10.55 -25.51
N ILE A 35 -9.97 -11.52 -26.05
CA ILE A 35 -10.96 -11.25 -27.12
C ILE A 35 -12.35 -10.87 -26.56
N ARG A 36 -12.70 -11.29 -25.34
CA ARG A 36 -14.07 -11.05 -24.79
C ARG A 36 -14.30 -9.67 -24.16
N ASN A 37 -13.28 -8.88 -23.83
CA ASN A 37 -13.46 -7.65 -23.04
C ASN A 37 -13.67 -6.36 -23.87
N ARG A 38 -13.97 -6.45 -25.17
CA ARG A 38 -14.19 -5.27 -26.04
C ARG A 38 -15.65 -4.90 -26.32
N ARG A 39 -16.63 -5.46 -25.62
CA ARG A 39 -18.04 -5.11 -25.84
C ARG A 39 -18.83 -4.94 -24.55
N LEU A 40 -18.62 -3.82 -23.85
CA LEU A 40 -19.64 -3.21 -23.00
C LEU A 40 -19.51 -1.69 -23.11
N ALA A 41 -19.98 -1.17 -24.24
CA ALA A 41 -20.28 0.23 -24.40
C ALA A 41 -21.56 0.55 -23.60
N VAL A 42 -21.37 1.35 -22.56
CA VAL A 42 -22.20 2.46 -22.09
C VAL A 42 -23.50 2.68 -22.88
N ALA A 43 -24.65 2.50 -22.22
CA ALA A 43 -25.78 3.44 -22.20
C ALA A 43 -27.03 2.72 -21.63
N GLY A 44 -27.45 3.10 -20.42
CA GLY A 44 -28.62 2.53 -19.75
C GLY A 44 -29.17 3.47 -18.68
N THR A 45 -29.93 4.45 -19.16
CA THR A 45 -30.92 5.36 -18.54
C THR A 45 -31.34 5.23 -17.06
N ALA A 46 -31.39 6.43 -16.46
CA ALA A 46 -32.47 7.05 -15.67
C ALA A 46 -32.70 6.64 -14.21
N LEU A 47 -32.51 7.62 -13.31
CA LEU A 47 -33.41 7.84 -12.17
C LEU A 47 -33.74 9.33 -12.08
N GLY A 48 -35.03 9.63 -12.22
CA GLY A 48 -35.60 10.94 -11.93
C GLY A 48 -35.93 11.08 -10.45
N ALA A 49 -35.72 12.27 -9.92
CA ALA A 49 -36.71 13.10 -9.23
C ALA A 49 -35.99 14.28 -8.60
N ALA A 50 -36.23 15.48 -9.14
CA ALA A 50 -35.82 16.73 -8.53
C ALA A 50 -36.71 16.99 -7.30
N ALA A 51 -36.15 16.80 -6.10
CA ALA A 51 -36.78 17.30 -4.89
C ALA A 51 -36.40 18.79 -4.74
N VAL A 52 -37.38 19.66 -4.97
CA VAL A 52 -37.32 21.08 -4.65
C VAL A 52 -37.29 21.22 -3.13
N ILE A 53 -36.14 21.53 -2.56
CA ILE A 53 -36.06 22.03 -1.18
C ILE A 53 -36.03 23.56 -1.27
N ALA A 54 -37.23 24.13 -1.27
CA ALA A 54 -37.45 25.51 -0.86
C ALA A 54 -37.50 25.53 0.67
N GLY A 55 -36.57 26.20 1.34
CA GLY A 55 -36.55 26.21 2.80
C GLY A 55 -35.43 27.01 3.44
N THR A 56 -35.67 28.30 3.60
CA THR A 56 -35.02 29.26 4.51
C THR A 56 -33.59 29.71 4.18
N ALA A 57 -33.53 30.96 3.73
CA ALA A 57 -32.32 31.76 3.63
C ALA A 57 -31.66 31.93 5.00
N TRP A 58 -30.41 31.48 5.13
CA TRP A 58 -29.45 32.08 6.03
C TRP A 58 -28.45 32.86 5.19
N ILE A 59 -28.46 34.17 5.38
CA ILE A 59 -27.45 35.08 4.83
C ILE A 59 -26.13 34.71 5.50
N VAL A 60 -25.32 33.86 4.85
CA VAL A 60 -23.93 33.65 5.24
C VAL A 60 -23.14 34.79 4.60
N ARG A 61 -22.74 35.74 5.45
CA ARG A 61 -21.70 36.73 5.16
C ARG A 61 -20.49 36.02 4.52
N PRO A 62 -19.91 36.53 3.43
CA PRO A 62 -18.58 36.13 3.03
C PRO A 62 -17.58 36.74 4.03
N GLY A 63 -17.45 36.09 5.18
CA GLY A 63 -16.31 36.27 6.07
C GLY A 63 -15.29 35.21 5.69
N ASP A 64 -14.05 35.64 5.49
CA ASP A 64 -12.89 34.83 5.10
C ASP A 64 -12.83 33.51 5.86
N GLY A 65 -13.34 32.45 5.21
CA GLY A 65 -13.41 31.11 5.76
C GLY A 65 -12.04 30.48 5.73
N GLN A 66 -11.24 30.74 6.75
CA GLN A 66 -10.15 29.83 7.13
C GLN A 66 -10.80 28.47 7.37
N PRO A 67 -10.49 27.41 6.58
CA PRO A 67 -11.01 26.08 6.84
C PRO A 67 -10.64 25.69 8.28
N PRO A 68 -11.52 24.96 9.00
CA PRO A 68 -11.26 24.63 10.40
C PRO A 68 -9.88 24.00 10.52
N ALA A 69 -8.99 24.69 11.24
CA ALA A 69 -7.65 24.20 11.51
C ALA A 69 -7.80 22.83 12.17
N ALA A 70 -7.34 21.78 11.49
CA ALA A 70 -7.39 20.43 12.01
C ALA A 70 -6.76 20.42 13.41
N SER A 71 -7.57 20.16 14.44
CA SER A 71 -7.19 20.36 15.85
C SER A 71 -6.27 19.27 16.40
N GLY A 72 -5.41 18.67 15.57
CA GLY A 72 -4.46 17.64 15.96
C GLY A 72 -3.04 17.99 15.52
N PRO A 73 -2.02 17.38 16.16
CA PRO A 73 -0.64 17.52 15.70
C PRO A 73 -0.52 17.08 14.24
N ALA A 74 0.27 17.82 13.47
CA ALA A 74 0.57 17.46 12.09
C ALA A 74 1.20 16.06 12.06
N PRO A 75 0.81 15.18 11.12
CA PRO A 75 1.36 13.84 11.02
C PRO A 75 2.86 13.89 10.69
N ARG A 76 3.62 12.99 11.30
CA ARG A 76 5.08 12.87 11.17
C ARG A 76 5.45 11.41 10.96
N ILE A 77 6.42 11.16 10.10
CA ILE A 77 6.95 9.83 9.81
C ILE A 77 8.42 9.72 10.25
N VAL A 78 8.84 8.50 10.56
CA VAL A 78 10.26 8.20 10.72
C VAL A 78 10.86 7.98 9.35
N ARG A 79 12.03 8.60 9.10
CA ARG A 79 12.78 8.39 7.87
C ARG A 79 14.18 7.90 8.16
N SER A 80 14.61 6.90 7.40
CA SER A 80 16.00 6.47 7.37
C SER A 80 16.87 7.47 6.62
N ASP A 81 18.18 7.27 6.72
CA ASP A 81 19.22 7.93 5.95
C ASP A 81 19.47 7.27 4.57
N LEU A 82 18.74 6.19 4.25
CA LEU A 82 18.86 5.44 3.01
C LEU A 82 17.80 5.86 2.00
N ASP A 83 18.18 6.04 0.74
CA ASP A 83 17.22 6.33 -0.34
C ASP A 83 16.40 5.12 -0.74
N ASN A 84 16.98 3.93 -0.60
CA ASN A 84 16.38 2.71 -1.10
C ASN A 84 15.49 2.07 -0.03
N PRO A 85 14.35 1.51 -0.43
CA PRO A 85 13.55 0.66 0.43
C PRO A 85 14.37 -0.53 0.96
N SER A 86 13.98 -1.07 2.11
CA SER A 86 14.50 -2.37 2.53
C SER A 86 14.12 -3.46 1.52
N GLY A 87 14.81 -4.60 1.55
CA GLY A 87 14.32 -5.78 0.82
C GLY A 87 12.93 -6.21 1.29
N MET A 88 12.30 -7.11 0.53
CA MET A 88 11.08 -7.81 0.98
C MET A 88 11.47 -9.03 1.81
N GLU A 89 11.63 -8.85 3.11
CA GLU A 89 11.86 -9.96 4.05
C GLU A 89 10.53 -10.58 4.50
N ALA A 90 9.51 -9.74 4.69
CA ALA A 90 8.18 -10.15 5.07
C ALA A 90 7.10 -9.19 4.54
N LEU A 91 5.86 -9.69 4.49
CA LEU A 91 4.67 -8.93 4.13
C LEU A 91 3.91 -8.54 5.39
N PHE A 92 3.59 -7.26 5.52
CA PHE A 92 2.84 -6.70 6.64
C PHE A 92 1.59 -5.98 6.14
N ARG A 93 0.42 -6.59 6.41
CA ARG A 93 -0.89 -6.03 6.06
C ARG A 93 -1.40 -5.15 7.19
N THR A 94 -1.76 -3.91 6.89
CA THR A 94 -1.99 -2.93 7.94
C THR A 94 -2.86 -1.76 7.48
N THR A 95 -3.16 -0.85 8.40
CA THR A 95 -3.65 0.50 8.10
C THR A 95 -2.77 1.52 8.81
N LEU A 96 -2.71 2.73 8.27
CA LEU A 96 -1.97 3.83 8.88
C LEU A 96 -2.89 4.68 9.77
N THR A 97 -2.42 4.95 10.99
CA THR A 97 -3.06 5.84 11.96
C THR A 97 -2.03 6.80 12.55
N VAL A 98 -2.50 7.87 13.19
CA VAL A 98 -1.64 8.84 13.88
C VAL A 98 -1.89 8.73 15.38
N ASP A 99 -0.81 8.62 16.17
CA ASP A 99 -0.91 8.64 17.62
C ASP A 99 -1.03 10.06 18.20
N ALA A 100 -1.19 10.16 19.52
CA ALA A 100 -1.38 11.43 20.21
C ALA A 100 -0.22 12.43 20.02
N ASN A 101 0.97 11.98 19.62
CA ASN A 101 2.14 12.82 19.38
C ASN A 101 2.30 13.19 17.90
N GLY A 102 1.33 12.86 17.05
CA GLY A 102 1.40 13.10 15.62
C GLY A 102 2.22 12.04 14.86
N CYS A 103 2.62 10.94 15.50
CA CYS A 103 3.45 9.94 14.84
C CYS A 103 2.59 8.94 14.07
N VAL A 104 2.89 8.79 12.78
CA VAL A 104 2.24 7.79 11.93
C VAL A 104 2.72 6.41 12.35
N GLN A 105 1.77 5.51 12.61
CA GLN A 105 2.01 4.13 13.01
C GLN A 105 1.23 3.20 12.09
N ALA A 106 1.70 1.96 12.00
CA ALA A 106 1.03 0.91 11.27
C ALA A 106 0.53 -0.18 12.23
N GLY A 107 -0.76 -0.44 12.20
CA GLY A 107 -1.37 -1.54 12.94
C GLY A 107 -2.85 -1.28 13.18
N LEU A 108 -3.63 -2.35 13.11
CA LEU A 108 -5.07 -2.31 13.38
C LEU A 108 -5.37 -2.58 14.86
N ASP A 109 -4.74 -3.59 15.48
CA ASP A 109 -5.19 -4.10 16.80
C ASP A 109 -4.07 -4.53 17.78
N ARG A 110 -2.90 -3.88 17.69
CA ARG A 110 -1.71 -4.00 18.58
C ARG A 110 -0.81 -5.26 18.40
N PRO A 111 0.49 -5.11 18.75
CA PRO A 111 1.19 -3.83 18.94
C PRO A 111 1.43 -3.16 17.58
N ALA A 112 1.02 -1.89 17.47
CA ALA A 112 1.34 -1.09 16.30
C ALA A 112 2.87 -0.94 16.18
N VAL A 113 3.37 -0.94 14.95
CA VAL A 113 4.78 -0.80 14.65
C VAL A 113 5.06 0.59 14.10
N THR A 114 6.27 1.08 14.38
CA THR A 114 6.77 2.31 13.79
C THR A 114 7.40 1.99 12.43
N LEU A 115 6.81 2.53 11.38
CA LEU A 115 7.35 2.41 10.02
C LEU A 115 8.53 3.37 9.84
N VAL A 116 9.63 2.84 9.32
CA VAL A 116 10.79 3.62 8.91
C VAL A 116 10.80 3.69 7.39
N TRP A 117 10.47 4.88 6.89
CA TRP A 117 10.39 5.16 5.47
C TRP A 117 11.78 5.46 4.91
N PRO A 118 12.05 5.17 3.63
CA PRO A 118 13.25 5.64 2.98
C PRO A 118 13.31 7.18 2.97
N ARG A 119 14.51 7.70 2.76
CA ARG A 119 14.73 9.13 2.57
C ARG A 119 13.89 9.64 1.38
N GLY A 120 13.43 10.89 1.51
CA GLY A 120 12.63 11.56 0.49
C GLY A 120 11.12 11.31 0.58
N TYR A 121 10.67 10.30 1.35
CA TYR A 121 9.25 10.15 1.64
C TYR A 121 8.76 11.30 2.53
N THR A 122 7.52 11.70 2.32
CA THR A 122 6.87 12.79 3.07
C THR A 122 5.45 12.41 3.46
N VAL A 123 4.89 13.15 4.41
CA VAL A 123 3.50 13.01 4.84
C VAL A 123 2.83 14.37 4.76
N ARG A 124 1.57 14.40 4.30
CA ARG A 124 0.74 15.61 4.26
C ARG A 124 -0.67 15.32 4.74
N GLY A 125 -1.36 16.37 5.19
CA GLY A 125 -2.71 16.28 5.74
C GLY A 125 -2.70 16.50 7.25
N ASP A 126 -3.65 15.88 7.93
CA ASP A 126 -3.86 16.00 9.38
C ASP A 126 -3.99 14.63 10.05
N ALA A 127 -4.18 14.63 11.38
CA ALA A 127 -4.26 13.41 12.17
C ALA A 127 -5.44 12.48 11.79
N LYS A 128 -6.50 12.99 11.13
CA LYS A 128 -7.68 12.21 10.72
C LYS A 128 -7.61 11.79 9.25
N SER A 129 -6.97 12.60 8.41
CA SER A 129 -6.83 12.33 6.98
C SER A 129 -5.45 12.75 6.50
N PHE A 130 -4.61 11.77 6.17
CA PHE A 130 -3.26 12.02 5.66
C PHE A 130 -2.87 11.05 4.55
N GLU A 131 -1.90 11.50 3.76
CA GLU A 131 -1.30 10.74 2.67
C GLU A 131 0.21 10.67 2.85
N ILE A 132 0.79 9.51 2.55
CA ILE A 132 2.24 9.35 2.43
C ILE A 132 2.60 9.45 0.96
N LEU A 133 3.63 10.25 0.67
CA LEU A 133 4.14 10.47 -0.67
C LEU A 133 5.55 9.90 -0.80
N ASP A 134 5.83 9.32 -1.96
CA ASP A 134 7.17 8.95 -2.37
C ASP A 134 8.00 10.20 -2.77
N PRO A 135 9.31 10.07 -3.06
CA PRO A 135 10.15 11.20 -3.48
C PRO A 135 9.71 11.88 -4.78
N ALA A 136 8.87 11.22 -5.59
CA ALA A 136 8.30 11.75 -6.83
C ALA A 136 6.92 12.40 -6.62
N ASN A 137 6.47 12.56 -5.36
CA ASN A 137 5.18 13.09 -4.95
C ASN A 137 3.96 12.22 -5.36
N ASN A 138 4.16 10.93 -5.63
CA ASN A 138 3.05 10.00 -5.81
C ASN A 138 2.52 9.55 -4.45
N VAL A 139 1.20 9.47 -4.31
CA VAL A 139 0.56 8.93 -3.11
C VAL A 139 0.74 7.41 -3.07
N VAL A 140 1.44 6.92 -2.06
CA VAL A 140 1.71 5.48 -1.86
C VAL A 140 0.86 4.87 -0.75
N ALA A 141 0.37 5.67 0.19
CA ALA A 141 -0.48 5.21 1.27
C ALA A 141 -1.44 6.32 1.73
N ARG A 142 -2.60 5.92 2.26
CA ARG A 142 -3.61 6.82 2.83
C ARG A 142 -4.02 6.32 4.21
N SER A 143 -4.28 7.25 5.12
CA SER A 143 -4.78 6.96 6.46
C SER A 143 -6.05 6.10 6.42
N GLY A 144 -6.11 5.06 7.26
CA GLY A 144 -7.29 4.18 7.38
C GLY A 144 -7.56 3.26 6.18
N VAL A 145 -6.79 3.36 5.08
CA VAL A 145 -6.93 2.46 3.93
C VAL A 145 -6.04 1.25 4.13
N PRO A 146 -6.56 0.01 3.96
CA PRO A 146 -5.74 -1.20 4.01
C PRO A 146 -4.62 -1.16 2.96
N LEU A 147 -3.41 -1.51 3.38
CA LEU A 147 -2.25 -1.61 2.51
C LEU A 147 -1.35 -2.79 2.88
N ASP A 148 -0.64 -3.26 1.87
CA ASP A 148 0.34 -4.32 1.96
C ASP A 148 1.74 -3.69 1.93
N ILE A 149 2.47 -3.85 3.03
CA ILE A 149 3.83 -3.31 3.20
C ILE A 149 4.82 -4.47 3.19
N GLY A 150 5.62 -4.57 2.14
CA GLY A 150 6.83 -5.38 2.16
C GLY A 150 7.91 -4.68 2.99
N GLY A 151 8.75 -5.45 3.68
CA GLY A 151 9.86 -4.87 4.42
C GLY A 151 10.50 -5.85 5.39
N GLY A 152 11.12 -5.32 6.43
CA GLY A 152 11.85 -6.09 7.43
C GLY A 152 11.90 -5.41 8.79
N GLY A 153 12.06 -6.21 9.84
CA GLY A 153 12.28 -5.68 11.19
C GLY A 153 13.65 -5.00 11.28
N ALA A 154 13.77 -3.97 12.12
CA ALA A 154 15.07 -3.42 12.49
C ALA A 154 15.39 -3.76 13.95
N ASP A 155 16.55 -4.36 14.17
CA ASP A 155 17.04 -4.71 15.53
C ASP A 155 17.32 -3.45 16.37
N SER A 156 17.64 -2.33 15.73
CA SER A 156 17.96 -1.08 16.40
C SER A 156 17.52 0.16 15.60
N PHE A 157 17.23 1.23 16.33
CA PHE A 157 17.06 2.56 15.74
C PHE A 157 18.42 3.19 15.50
N LYS A 158 18.67 3.70 14.30
CA LYS A 158 19.92 4.42 14.02
C LYS A 158 19.81 5.87 14.44
N ASP A 159 20.94 6.42 14.88
CA ASP A 159 20.99 7.81 15.28
C ASP A 159 20.83 8.80 14.11
N THR A 160 21.15 8.36 12.91
CA THR A 160 21.04 9.17 11.70
C THR A 160 19.59 9.36 11.22
N TRP A 161 18.62 8.64 11.80
CA TRP A 161 17.22 8.68 11.39
C TRP A 161 16.50 9.92 11.94
N THR A 162 15.51 10.40 11.18
CA THR A 162 14.67 11.54 11.60
C THR A 162 13.35 11.06 12.19
N GLY A 163 12.75 11.82 13.11
CA GLY A 163 11.48 11.46 13.76
C GLY A 163 11.60 10.33 14.80
N ARG A 164 12.78 10.16 15.42
CA ARG A 164 13.07 9.06 16.36
C ARG A 164 12.19 9.06 17.61
N ASP A 165 11.66 10.24 17.97
CA ASP A 165 10.66 10.40 19.02
C ASP A 165 9.39 9.57 18.75
N CYS A 166 9.13 9.16 17.51
CA CYS A 166 7.97 8.35 17.15
C CYS A 166 8.07 6.86 17.50
N ARG A 167 9.25 6.35 17.90
CA ARG A 167 9.39 4.93 18.27
C ARG A 167 8.56 4.58 19.49
N ASN A 168 8.56 5.42 20.54
CA ASN A 168 7.83 5.19 21.80
C ASN A 168 7.97 3.75 22.35
N GLY A 169 9.16 3.14 22.24
CA GLY A 169 9.43 1.76 22.67
C GLY A 169 8.82 0.64 21.80
N ARG A 170 8.20 0.98 20.67
CA ARG A 170 7.58 0.03 19.74
C ARG A 170 8.61 -0.69 18.87
N ALA A 171 8.17 -1.83 18.32
CA ALA A 171 8.87 -2.52 17.25
C ALA A 171 8.89 -1.65 15.99
N VAL A 172 9.90 -1.89 15.15
CA VAL A 172 10.27 -1.01 14.05
C VAL A 172 10.30 -1.83 12.78
N TRP A 173 9.70 -1.28 11.73
CA TRP A 173 9.61 -1.93 10.43
C TRP A 173 10.18 -1.03 9.36
N MET A 174 11.27 -1.46 8.73
CA MET A 174 11.81 -0.78 7.56
C MET A 174 10.93 -1.06 6.36
N VAL A 175 10.50 0.00 5.68
CA VAL A 175 9.61 -0.09 4.53
C VAL A 175 10.41 -0.47 3.29
N GLY A 176 10.00 -1.55 2.64
CA GLY A 176 10.65 -2.13 1.46
C GLY A 176 9.81 -2.09 0.18
N HIS A 177 8.52 -2.37 0.30
CA HIS A 177 7.59 -2.25 -0.82
C HIS A 177 6.23 -1.82 -0.29
N ILE A 178 5.46 -1.10 -1.10
CA ILE A 178 4.11 -0.68 -0.74
C ILE A 178 3.20 -0.95 -1.91
N GLY A 179 2.10 -1.64 -1.64
CA GLY A 179 1.06 -1.89 -2.61
C GLY A 179 -0.33 -1.87 -1.97
N PRO A 180 -1.39 -1.75 -2.78
CA PRO A 180 -2.74 -1.99 -2.31
C PRO A 180 -2.87 -3.45 -1.87
N THR A 181 -3.65 -3.70 -0.82
CA THR A 181 -3.98 -5.07 -0.39
C THR A 181 -4.69 -5.81 -1.51
N ARG A 182 -4.21 -7.03 -1.80
CA ARG A 182 -4.79 -7.95 -2.79
C ARG A 182 -5.66 -9.03 -2.15
#